data_AF-M1EIX5-F1
#
_entry.id   AF-M1EIX5-F1
#
_cell.length_a   1.000
_cell.length_b   1.000
_cell.length_c   1.000
_cell.angle_alpha   90.00
_cell.angle_beta   90.00
_cell.angle_gamma   90.00
#
_symmetry.space_group_name_H-M   'P 1'
#
loop_
_entity.id
_entity.type
_entity.pdbx_description
1 polymer ?
#
loop_
_entity_poly.entity_id
_entity_poly.type
_entity_poly.pdbx_seq_one_letter_code
_entity_poly.pdbx_strand_id
1 'polypeptide(L)'
;NNMDFMGLIVMQNKLKQETPAVLEDLHKANIRTVMVTGDNMLTAVSVARDCGMILPQDKVIIAEALPPKDGKVAKINWHYADTLTQCSNSSAIDSEAIPIKLVHDSLEDLQVTRYHFAMNGKSFSVILEHFQDLAPKLMLHGTVFARMAPDQKTQLIEALQNVDYFVGMCGDGANDCGALKRAHGGISLSELEASVASPFTSKTPSISCVPNLIREGRAALMTSFCVFKF
;
A
#
# COMPACT_ATOMS: atom_id res chain seq x y z
N ASN A 1 21.07 -13.74 37.69
CA ASN A 1 20.93 -12.89 36.47
C ASN A 1 22.27 -12.75 35.75
N ASN A 2 22.86 -13.85 35.29
CA ASN A 2 24.06 -13.83 34.44
C ASN A 2 23.72 -14.61 33.16
N MET A 3 23.54 -13.89 32.06
CA MET A 3 23.50 -14.49 30.73
C MET A 3 24.64 -13.88 29.92
N ASP A 4 25.45 -14.72 29.29
CA ASP A 4 26.53 -14.30 28.41
C ASP A 4 25.97 -14.17 26.99
N PHE A 5 26.13 -12.99 26.40
CA PHE A 5 25.77 -12.76 25.01
C PHE A 5 26.70 -13.57 24.09
N MET A 6 26.15 -14.55 23.40
CA MET A 6 26.91 -15.43 22.50
C MET A 6 26.91 -14.95 21.05
N GLY A 7 25.95 -14.11 20.63
CA GLY A 7 25.86 -13.60 19.26
C GLY A 7 24.42 -13.32 18.82
N LEU A 8 24.29 -12.83 17.58
CA LEU A 8 23.01 -12.52 16.92
C LEU A 8 22.87 -13.35 15.63
N ILE A 9 21.69 -13.90 15.40
CA ILE A 9 21.31 -14.47 14.10
C ILE A 9 20.33 -13.50 13.44
N VAL A 10 20.70 -13.00 12.26
CA VAL A 10 19.86 -12.09 11.47
C VAL A 10 19.26 -12.86 10.30
N MET A 11 17.94 -12.96 10.27
CA MET A 11 17.18 -13.50 9.14
C MET A 11 16.56 -12.35 8.36
N GLN A 12 16.82 -12.28 7.06
CA GLN A 12 16.29 -11.23 6.17
C GLN A 12 15.50 -11.87 5.04
N ASN A 13 14.26 -11.40 4.86
CA ASN A 13 13.49 -11.73 3.67
C ASN A 13 13.99 -10.86 2.51
N LYS A 14 14.61 -11.48 1.49
CA LYS A 14 15.16 -10.73 0.36
C LYS A 14 14.08 -10.43 -0.65
N LEU A 15 14.03 -9.16 -1.08
CA LEU A 15 13.25 -8.76 -2.25
C LEU A 15 13.69 -9.55 -3.48
N LYS A 16 12.72 -9.91 -4.33
CA LYS A 16 13.03 -10.48 -5.66
C LYS A 16 13.73 -9.40 -6.48
N GLN A 17 14.86 -9.76 -7.12
CA GLN A 17 15.78 -8.79 -7.73
C GLN A 17 15.13 -7.90 -8.80
N GLU A 18 14.12 -8.41 -9.49
CA GLU A 18 13.39 -7.69 -10.53
C GLU A 18 12.36 -6.68 -9.98
N THR A 19 12.04 -6.74 -8.69
CA THR A 19 10.96 -5.92 -8.09
C THR A 19 11.21 -4.42 -8.25
N PRO A 20 12.40 -3.86 -7.92
CA PRO A 20 12.64 -2.43 -8.04
C PRO A 20 12.49 -1.91 -9.48
N ALA A 21 13.03 -2.64 -10.46
CA ALA A 21 12.95 -2.25 -11.88
C ALA A 21 11.49 -2.23 -12.38
N VAL A 22 10.69 -3.22 -11.99
CA VAL A 22 9.27 -3.28 -12.34
C VAL A 22 8.50 -2.12 -11.71
N LEU A 23 8.76 -1.79 -10.44
CA LEU A 23 8.11 -0.67 -9.76
C LEU A 23 8.50 0.68 -10.38
N GLU A 24 9.76 0.82 -10.81
CA GLU A 24 10.23 2.00 -11.54
C GLU A 24 9.50 2.16 -12.89
N ASP A 25 9.32 1.07 -13.65
CA ASP A 25 8.57 1.09 -14.91
C ASP A 25 7.10 1.50 -14.69
N LEU A 26 6.46 0.98 -13.63
CA LEU A 26 5.10 1.36 -13.26
C LEU A 26 5.03 2.83 -12.86
N HIS A 27 6.01 3.32 -12.10
CA HIS A 27 6.11 4.73 -11.73
C HIS A 27 6.23 5.64 -12.96
N LYS A 28 7.13 5.30 -13.90
CA LYS A 28 7.29 6.03 -15.17
C LYS A 28 6.02 6.00 -16.02
N ALA A 29 5.22 4.94 -15.92
CA ALA A 29 3.94 4.80 -16.59
C ALA A 29 2.77 5.55 -15.90
N ASN A 30 3.04 6.29 -14.81
CA ASN A 30 2.05 6.92 -13.94
C ASN A 30 1.02 5.92 -13.35
N ILE A 31 1.47 4.70 -13.05
CA ILE A 31 0.65 3.67 -12.41
C ILE A 31 1.00 3.63 -10.93
N ARG A 32 0.05 4.02 -10.10
CA ARG A 32 0.21 4.03 -8.65
C ARG A 32 0.30 2.60 -8.11
N THR A 33 1.30 2.35 -7.29
CA THR A 33 1.51 1.07 -6.60
C THR A 33 1.13 1.21 -5.12
N VAL A 34 0.46 0.19 -4.60
CA VAL A 34 -0.01 0.12 -3.20
C VAL A 34 0.37 -1.25 -2.64
N MET A 35 0.93 -1.27 -1.44
CA MET A 35 1.28 -2.49 -0.72
C MET A 35 0.19 -2.88 0.27
N VAL A 36 -0.24 -4.14 0.23
CA VAL A 36 -1.12 -4.74 1.22
C VAL A 36 -0.49 -6.03 1.74
N THR A 37 -0.20 -6.10 3.05
CA THR A 37 0.53 -7.24 3.65
C THR A 37 -0.03 -7.63 5.02
N GLY A 38 0.23 -8.87 5.42
CA GLY A 38 0.00 -9.38 6.77
C GLY A 38 1.13 -9.02 7.75
N ASP A 39 2.26 -8.51 7.25
CA ASP A 39 3.45 -8.20 8.06
C ASP A 39 3.26 -6.98 8.98
N ASN A 40 4.22 -6.78 9.87
CA ASN A 40 4.29 -5.59 10.72
C ASN A 40 4.45 -4.31 9.88
N MET A 41 3.86 -3.21 10.37
CA MET A 41 3.95 -1.88 9.77
C MET A 41 5.36 -1.43 9.43
N LEU A 42 6.30 -1.49 10.37
CA LEU A 42 7.66 -0.97 10.16
C LEU A 42 8.40 -1.81 9.12
N THR A 43 8.21 -3.13 9.13
CA THR A 43 8.75 -4.03 8.10
C THR A 43 8.17 -3.69 6.74
N ALA A 44 6.86 -3.51 6.63
CA ALA A 44 6.21 -3.16 5.37
C ALA A 44 6.69 -1.80 4.82
N VAL A 45 6.85 -0.80 5.68
CA VAL A 45 7.41 0.52 5.29
C VAL A 45 8.87 0.40 4.85
N SER A 46 9.69 -0.38 5.56
CA SER A 46 11.08 -0.65 5.15
C SER A 46 11.12 -1.30 3.77
N VAL A 47 10.34 -2.36 3.56
CA VAL A 47 10.26 -3.07 2.27
C VAL A 47 9.78 -2.13 1.16
N ALA A 48 8.81 -1.25 1.44
CA ALA A 48 8.31 -0.28 0.47
C ALA A 48 9.39 0.76 0.09
N ARG A 49 10.25 1.17 1.02
CA ARG A 49 11.42 2.02 0.71
C ARG A 49 12.47 1.25 -0.08
N ASP A 50 12.81 0.04 0.35
CA ASP A 50 13.86 -0.79 -0.26
C ASP A 50 13.54 -1.17 -1.71
N CYS A 51 12.26 -1.36 -2.04
CA CYS A 51 11.83 -1.67 -3.40
C CYS A 51 11.57 -0.44 -4.28
N GLY A 52 11.74 0.78 -3.75
CA GLY A 52 11.51 2.02 -4.49
C GLY A 52 10.03 2.39 -4.66
N MET A 53 9.11 1.73 -3.94
CA MET A 53 7.70 2.14 -3.90
C MET A 53 7.51 3.48 -3.17
N ILE A 54 8.32 3.73 -2.13
CA ILE A 54 8.41 5.00 -1.42
C ILE A 54 9.82 5.52 -1.57
N LEU A 55 9.99 6.73 -2.13
CA LEU A 55 11.32 7.28 -2.36
C LEU A 55 11.94 7.78 -1.04
N PRO A 56 13.28 7.81 -0.90
CA PRO A 56 13.95 8.23 0.33
C PRO A 56 13.55 9.63 0.83
N GLN A 57 13.28 10.55 -0.09
CA GLN A 57 12.85 11.92 0.22
C GLN A 57 11.38 12.04 0.66
N ASP A 58 10.58 11.01 0.39
CA ASP A 58 9.15 11.03 0.69
C ASP A 58 8.92 10.64 2.16
N LYS A 59 7.93 11.31 2.78
CA LYS A 59 7.60 11.13 4.19
C LYS A 59 6.45 10.14 4.35
N VAL A 60 6.54 9.28 5.36
CA VAL A 60 5.48 8.32 5.67
C VAL A 60 4.78 8.72 6.96
N ILE A 61 3.46 8.93 6.88
CA ILE A 61 2.58 9.23 8.02
C ILE A 61 1.78 7.98 8.35
N ILE A 62 1.97 7.45 9.54
CA ILE A 62 1.20 6.32 10.07
C ILE A 62 -0.10 6.85 10.67
N ALA A 63 -1.23 6.39 10.15
CA ALA A 63 -2.57 6.66 10.68
C ALA A 63 -2.97 5.53 11.65
N GLU A 64 -3.01 5.83 12.94
CA GLU A 64 -3.46 4.92 13.98
C GLU A 64 -4.85 5.32 14.47
N ALA A 65 -5.86 4.54 14.11
CA ALA A 65 -7.24 4.80 14.50
C ALA A 65 -7.67 3.86 15.63
N LEU A 66 -8.23 4.45 16.68
CA LEU A 66 -8.73 3.77 17.86
C LEU A 66 -10.27 3.72 17.82
N PRO A 67 -10.88 2.55 18.02
CA PRO A 67 -12.33 2.43 18.05
C PRO A 67 -12.90 3.17 19.27
N PRO A 68 -14.19 3.54 19.25
CA PRO A 68 -14.84 4.15 20.40
C PRO A 68 -14.80 3.19 21.60
N LYS A 69 -14.29 3.68 22.74
CA LYS A 69 -14.20 2.92 24.00
C LYS A 69 -14.49 3.83 25.18
N ASP A 70 -15.15 3.29 26.20
CA ASP A 70 -15.43 3.97 27.48
C ASP A 70 -16.10 5.34 27.33
N GLY A 71 -17.11 5.42 26.45
CA GLY A 71 -17.86 6.65 26.18
C GLY A 71 -17.11 7.71 25.36
N LYS A 72 -15.88 7.41 24.92
CA LYS A 72 -15.10 8.28 24.03
C LYS A 72 -15.38 7.93 22.57
N VAL A 73 -15.48 8.97 21.73
CA VAL A 73 -15.58 8.84 20.27
C VAL A 73 -14.30 8.25 19.69
N ALA A 74 -14.39 7.66 18.50
CA ALA A 74 -13.23 7.18 17.76
C ALA A 74 -12.21 8.32 17.57
N LYS A 75 -10.92 8.00 17.62
CA LYS A 75 -9.83 8.98 17.45
C LYS A 75 -8.78 8.44 16.48
N ILE A 76 -8.20 9.33 15.68
CA ILE A 76 -7.02 9.03 14.87
C ILE A 76 -5.82 9.79 15.45
N ASN A 77 -4.74 9.06 15.70
CA ASN A 77 -3.43 9.62 15.97
C ASN A 77 -2.54 9.46 14.73
N TRP A 78 -1.63 10.41 14.52
CA TRP A 78 -0.75 10.44 13.37
C TRP A 78 0.70 10.53 13.81
N HIS A 79 1.55 9.72 13.23
CA HIS A 79 2.97 9.66 13.59
C HIS A 79 3.83 9.49 12.35
N TYR A 80 4.98 10.17 12.28
CA TYR A 80 5.93 9.92 11.20
C TYR A 80 6.65 8.59 11.42
N ALA A 81 6.73 7.76 10.39
CA ALA A 81 7.46 6.48 10.47
C ALA A 81 8.96 6.72 10.72
N ASP A 82 9.51 7.81 10.18
CA ASP A 82 10.94 8.15 10.26
C ASP A 82 11.38 8.60 11.68
N THR A 83 10.45 9.06 12.51
CA THR A 83 10.72 9.35 13.93
C THR A 83 10.86 8.07 14.74
N LEU A 84 10.19 6.98 14.33
CA LEU A 84 10.23 5.70 15.03
C LEU A 84 11.55 4.93 14.79
N THR A 85 12.21 5.16 13.65
CA THR A 85 13.56 4.62 13.37
C THR A 85 14.66 5.38 14.11
N GLN A 86 14.41 6.61 14.57
CA GLN A 86 15.36 7.45 15.30
C GLN A 86 15.19 7.44 16.83
N CYS A 87 14.31 6.60 17.38
CA CYS A 87 14.09 6.50 18.83
C CYS A 87 15.22 5.76 19.56
N SER A 88 16.35 6.44 19.74
CA SER A 88 17.19 6.34 20.95
C SER A 88 16.99 7.52 21.90
N ASN A 89 16.18 8.55 21.57
CA ASN A 89 15.81 9.60 22.52
C ASN A 89 14.37 10.09 22.33
N SER A 90 13.67 10.21 23.45
CA SER A 90 12.26 10.54 23.61
C SER A 90 11.94 12.02 23.39
N SER A 91 10.90 12.30 22.60
CA SER A 91 9.98 13.41 22.87
C SER A 91 8.67 13.19 22.12
N ALA A 92 7.59 12.99 22.88
CA ALA A 92 6.23 13.05 22.34
C ALA A 92 6.01 14.46 21.74
N ILE A 93 5.54 14.52 20.50
CA ILE A 93 5.21 15.79 19.83
C ILE A 93 3.68 15.91 19.73
N ASP A 94 3.21 17.09 20.11
CA ASP A 94 1.81 17.50 20.18
C ASP A 94 1.05 17.36 18.85
N SER A 95 -0.23 17.05 19.00
CA SER A 95 -1.18 16.64 17.96
C SER A 95 -1.64 17.77 17.01
N GLU A 96 -0.94 18.92 16.94
CA GLU A 96 -1.36 20.10 16.16
C GLU A 96 -0.54 20.39 14.89
N ALA A 97 0.47 19.58 14.55
CA ALA A 97 1.38 19.86 13.44
C ALA A 97 1.29 18.86 12.26
N ILE A 98 0.11 18.30 11.97
CA ILE A 98 -0.10 17.58 10.69
C ILE A 98 -0.74 18.55 9.71
N PRO A 99 -0.07 18.93 8.61
CA PRO A 99 -0.63 19.87 7.65
C PRO A 99 -1.70 19.17 6.80
N ILE A 100 -2.94 19.08 7.32
CA ILE A 100 -4.14 18.74 6.52
C ILE A 100 -4.69 20.02 5.82
N LYS A 101 -3.98 21.15 5.90
CA LYS A 101 -4.26 22.38 5.16
C LYS A 101 -3.28 22.55 3.99
N LEU A 102 -3.49 21.85 2.87
CA LEU A 102 -2.83 22.16 1.60
C LEU A 102 -3.82 21.95 0.44
N VAL A 103 -4.73 22.92 0.27
CA VAL A 103 -5.39 23.17 -1.03
C VAL A 103 -5.32 24.65 -1.42
N HIS A 104 -4.82 25.54 -0.58
CA HIS A 104 -4.54 26.92 -0.95
C HIS A 104 -3.28 27.41 -0.25
N ASP A 105 -2.15 27.42 -0.96
CA ASP A 105 -1.24 28.57 -0.96
C ASP A 105 -0.08 28.39 -1.95
N SER A 106 0.05 29.41 -2.80
CA SER A 106 1.29 29.98 -3.34
C SER A 106 2.28 29.06 -4.08
N LEU A 107 2.19 29.16 -5.42
CA LEU A 107 3.25 28.82 -6.36
C LEU A 107 4.46 29.73 -6.08
N GLU A 108 5.54 29.18 -5.54
CA GLU A 108 6.97 29.55 -5.74
C GLU A 108 7.83 28.95 -4.59
N ASP A 109 8.73 28.02 -4.93
CA ASP A 109 9.81 27.44 -4.09
C ASP A 109 9.49 26.45 -2.93
N LEU A 110 8.68 25.42 -3.17
CA LEU A 110 8.65 24.23 -2.32
C LEU A 110 9.08 22.99 -3.12
N GLN A 111 10.21 22.37 -2.75
CA GLN A 111 10.39 20.94 -3.00
C GLN A 111 9.17 20.25 -2.40
N VAL A 112 8.22 19.85 -3.25
CA VAL A 112 6.97 19.20 -2.80
C VAL A 112 7.35 17.84 -2.23
N THR A 113 7.64 17.80 -0.94
CA THR A 113 7.80 16.54 -0.21
C THR A 113 6.49 15.78 -0.34
N ARG A 114 6.51 14.65 -1.04
CA ARG A 114 5.32 13.80 -1.13
C ARG A 114 5.15 13.07 0.19
N TYR A 115 3.88 12.92 0.56
CA TYR A 115 3.48 12.21 1.76
C TYR A 115 2.76 10.92 1.36
N HIS A 116 3.08 9.84 2.08
CA HIS A 116 2.42 8.55 1.96
C HIS A 116 1.74 8.22 3.28
N PHE A 117 0.51 7.71 3.23
CA PHE A 117 -0.12 7.17 4.43
C PHE A 117 0.14 5.68 4.57
N ALA A 118 0.37 5.25 5.80
CA ALA A 118 0.45 3.86 6.17
C ALA A 118 -0.52 3.57 7.31
N MET A 119 -1.22 2.44 7.30
CA MET A 119 -2.15 2.07 8.38
C MET A 119 -2.27 0.57 8.55
N ASN A 120 -2.54 0.14 9.79
CA ASN A 120 -2.75 -1.27 10.08
C ASN A 120 -4.22 -1.67 9.87
N GLY A 121 -4.48 -2.97 9.76
CA GLY A 121 -5.85 -3.49 9.54
C GLY A 121 -6.86 -3.03 10.59
N LYS A 122 -6.49 -2.91 11.87
CA LYS A 122 -7.40 -2.41 12.91
C LYS A 122 -7.80 -0.96 12.65
N SER A 123 -6.82 -0.12 12.33
CA SER A 123 -7.04 1.30 12.04
C SER A 123 -7.86 1.46 10.77
N PHE A 124 -7.56 0.67 9.74
CA PHE A 124 -8.32 0.65 8.49
C PHE A 124 -9.82 0.39 8.72
N SER A 125 -10.18 -0.62 9.51
CA SER A 125 -11.58 -0.90 9.84
C SER A 125 -12.24 0.26 10.59
N VAL A 126 -11.57 0.83 11.58
CA VAL A 126 -12.09 2.00 12.34
C VAL A 126 -12.27 3.21 11.43
N ILE A 127 -11.36 3.45 10.48
CA ILE A 127 -11.42 4.55 9.52
C ILE A 127 -12.62 4.40 8.60
N LEU A 128 -12.85 3.20 8.06
CA LEU A 128 -14.01 2.95 7.19
C LEU A 128 -15.34 3.09 7.93
N GLU A 129 -15.39 2.67 9.20
CA GLU A 129 -16.62 2.68 10.00
C GLU A 129 -16.97 4.06 10.56
N HIS A 130 -15.98 4.78 11.09
CA HIS A 130 -16.23 6.00 11.89
C HIS A 130 -15.77 7.30 11.23
N PHE A 131 -14.96 7.24 10.16
CA PHE A 131 -14.34 8.41 9.54
C PHE A 131 -14.61 8.49 8.03
N GLN A 132 -15.89 8.44 7.65
CA GLN A 132 -16.32 8.41 6.24
C GLN A 132 -15.82 9.59 5.40
N ASP A 133 -15.71 10.79 5.97
CA ASP A 133 -15.20 11.97 5.26
C ASP A 133 -13.69 11.92 4.96
N LEU A 134 -12.95 11.17 5.77
CA LEU A 134 -11.50 11.05 5.68
C LEU A 134 -11.07 9.80 4.90
N ALA A 135 -11.89 8.75 4.91
CA ALA A 135 -11.60 7.49 4.23
C ALA A 135 -11.22 7.69 2.74
N PRO A 136 -11.96 8.46 1.91
CA PRO A 136 -11.57 8.71 0.53
C PRO A 136 -10.19 9.38 0.39
N LYS A 137 -9.91 10.38 1.23
CA LYS A 137 -8.62 11.11 1.24
C LYS A 137 -7.46 10.18 1.59
N LEU A 138 -7.70 9.26 2.51
CA LEU A 138 -6.73 8.23 2.88
C LEU A 138 -6.56 7.16 1.80
N MET A 139 -7.62 6.79 1.07
CA MET A 139 -7.50 5.90 -0.08
C MET A 139 -6.71 6.54 -1.23
N LEU A 140 -6.81 7.86 -1.41
CA LEU A 140 -6.05 8.60 -2.43
C LEU A 140 -4.54 8.65 -2.17
N HIS A 141 -4.11 8.63 -0.91
CA HIS A 141 -2.69 8.79 -0.53
C HIS A 141 -2.11 7.62 0.29
N GLY A 142 -2.89 6.57 0.55
CA GLY A 142 -2.46 5.36 1.25
C GLY A 142 -1.55 4.50 0.38
N THR A 143 -0.35 4.18 0.88
CA THR A 143 0.62 3.38 0.14
C THR A 143 0.90 2.05 0.81
N VAL A 144 0.82 1.98 2.14
CA VAL A 144 1.13 0.74 2.89
C VAL A 144 -0.01 0.38 3.83
N PHE A 145 -0.60 -0.79 3.60
CA PHE A 145 -1.63 -1.38 4.44
C PHE A 145 -1.08 -2.65 5.06
N ALA A 146 -0.71 -2.60 6.34
CA ALA A 146 -0.01 -3.67 7.04
C ALA A 146 -0.92 -4.41 8.03
N ARG A 147 -0.54 -5.63 8.44
CA ARG A 147 -1.38 -6.50 9.29
C ARG A 147 -2.83 -6.60 8.82
N MET A 148 -3.03 -6.72 7.51
CA MET A 148 -4.36 -6.83 6.90
C MET A 148 -4.82 -8.28 6.89
N ALA A 149 -6.01 -8.53 7.44
CA ALA A 149 -6.67 -9.83 7.31
C ALA A 149 -7.11 -10.07 5.85
N PRO A 150 -7.32 -11.33 5.42
CA PRO A 150 -7.75 -11.64 4.04
C PRO A 150 -8.99 -10.85 3.59
N ASP A 151 -10.02 -10.76 4.45
CA ASP A 151 -11.23 -9.99 4.15
C ASP A 151 -10.94 -8.48 4.01
N GLN A 152 -10.03 -7.96 4.83
CA GLN A 152 -9.63 -6.55 4.76
C GLN A 152 -8.86 -6.22 3.47
N LYS A 153 -8.11 -7.19 2.90
CA LYS A 153 -7.51 -7.01 1.58
C LYS A 153 -8.58 -6.81 0.52
N THR A 154 -9.65 -7.60 0.58
CA THR A 154 -10.80 -7.49 -0.33
C THR A 154 -11.50 -6.13 -0.14
N GLN A 155 -11.75 -5.73 1.11
CA GLN A 155 -12.34 -4.42 1.44
C GLN A 155 -11.48 -3.24 0.95
N LEU A 156 -10.14 -3.36 0.97
CA LEU A 156 -9.25 -2.34 0.44
C LEU A 156 -9.42 -2.16 -1.07
N ILE A 157 -9.55 -3.26 -1.83
CA ILE A 157 -9.83 -3.19 -3.26
C ILE A 157 -11.17 -2.46 -3.50
N GLU A 158 -12.20 -2.80 -2.74
CA GLU A 158 -13.51 -2.13 -2.83
C GLU A 158 -13.42 -0.64 -2.47
N ALA A 159 -12.68 -0.29 -1.41
CA ALA A 159 -12.50 1.09 -1.00
C ALA A 159 -11.78 1.93 -2.06
N LEU A 160 -10.79 1.35 -2.75
CA LEU A 160 -10.11 1.98 -3.88
C LEU A 160 -11.03 2.11 -5.10
N GLN A 161 -11.83 1.09 -5.40
CA GLN A 161 -12.83 1.14 -6.47
C GLN A 161 -13.88 2.23 -6.22
N ASN A 162 -14.30 2.41 -4.96
CA ASN A 162 -15.27 3.44 -4.57
C ASN A 162 -14.76 4.89 -4.70
N VAL A 163 -13.45 5.09 -4.84
CA VAL A 163 -12.86 6.39 -5.18
C VAL A 163 -12.45 6.46 -6.66
N ASP A 164 -13.14 5.72 -7.52
CA ASP A 164 -13.03 5.67 -8.97
C ASP A 164 -11.68 5.17 -9.53
N TYR A 165 -10.93 4.38 -8.74
CA TYR A 165 -9.73 3.71 -9.27
C TYR A 165 -10.05 2.41 -9.98
N PHE A 166 -9.41 2.21 -11.14
CA PHE A 166 -9.27 0.89 -11.73
C PHE A 166 -8.16 0.12 -11.03
N VAL A 167 -8.57 -0.77 -10.13
CA VAL A 167 -7.63 -1.56 -9.32
C VAL A 167 -7.21 -2.86 -10.02
N GLY A 168 -5.91 -3.05 -10.21
CA GLY A 168 -5.29 -4.34 -10.48
C GLY A 168 -4.62 -4.89 -9.22
N MET A 169 -4.65 -6.22 -9.03
CA MET A 169 -4.04 -6.88 -7.88
C MET A 169 -3.17 -8.05 -8.33
N CYS A 170 -1.97 -8.16 -7.75
CA CYS A 170 -1.12 -9.35 -7.87
C CYS A 170 -0.86 -9.97 -6.51
N GLY A 171 -0.89 -11.30 -6.43
CA GLY A 171 -0.67 -12.07 -5.20
C GLY A 171 -0.37 -13.52 -5.49
N ASP A 172 0.21 -14.23 -4.52
CA ASP A 172 0.61 -15.64 -4.65
C ASP A 172 -0.05 -16.57 -3.62
N GLY A 173 -0.72 -16.03 -2.60
CA GLY A 173 -1.27 -16.79 -1.49
C GLY A 173 -2.79 -16.93 -1.49
N ALA A 174 -3.29 -17.93 -0.77
CA ALA A 174 -4.72 -18.15 -0.53
C ALA A 174 -5.41 -16.95 0.13
N ASN A 175 -4.66 -16.19 0.93
CA ASN A 175 -5.11 -14.96 1.58
C ASN A 175 -5.47 -13.83 0.60
N ASP A 176 -5.04 -13.95 -0.66
CA ASP A 176 -5.26 -12.94 -1.70
C ASP A 176 -6.42 -13.29 -2.63
N CYS A 177 -6.98 -14.51 -2.54
CA CYS A 177 -8.00 -15.00 -3.47
C CYS A 177 -9.22 -14.08 -3.57
N GLY A 178 -9.74 -13.61 -2.43
CA GLY A 178 -10.89 -12.70 -2.40
C GLY A 178 -10.60 -11.38 -3.11
N ALA A 179 -9.41 -10.83 -2.86
CA ALA A 179 -8.99 -9.54 -3.38
C ALA A 179 -8.59 -9.62 -4.87
N LEU A 180 -7.95 -10.71 -5.31
CA LEU A 180 -7.68 -11.04 -6.71
C LEU A 180 -8.98 -11.12 -7.53
N LYS A 181 -10.00 -11.77 -6.99
CA LYS A 181 -11.32 -11.90 -7.63
C LYS A 181 -12.09 -10.58 -7.68
N ARG A 182 -11.92 -9.73 -6.66
CA ARG A 182 -12.61 -8.44 -6.55
C ARG A 182 -11.99 -7.35 -7.44
N ALA A 183 -10.69 -7.43 -7.70
CA ALA A 183 -9.99 -6.48 -8.55
C ALA A 183 -10.51 -6.52 -10.00
N HIS A 184 -10.38 -5.41 -10.72
CA HIS A 184 -10.71 -5.36 -12.15
C HIS A 184 -9.76 -6.23 -12.99
N GLY A 185 -8.52 -6.38 -12.52
CA GLY A 185 -7.53 -7.29 -13.09
C GLY A 185 -6.74 -7.98 -11.99
N GLY A 186 -7.11 -9.22 -11.68
CA GLY A 186 -6.35 -10.09 -10.78
C GLY A 186 -5.25 -10.86 -11.51
N ILE A 187 -4.06 -10.94 -10.92
CA ILE A 187 -2.93 -11.72 -11.42
C ILE A 187 -2.41 -12.63 -10.31
N SER A 188 -2.60 -13.94 -10.46
CA SER A 188 -1.96 -14.92 -9.60
C SER A 188 -0.50 -15.08 -10.01
N LEU A 189 0.43 -15.00 -9.05
CA LEU A 189 1.85 -15.25 -9.24
C LEU A 189 2.26 -16.69 -8.89
N SER A 190 1.26 -17.56 -8.68
CA SER A 190 1.44 -18.98 -8.36
C SER A 190 0.42 -19.82 -9.13
N GLU A 191 0.83 -21.03 -9.53
CA GLU A 191 -0.08 -22.00 -10.16
C GLU A 191 -1.01 -22.70 -9.14
N LEU A 192 -0.74 -22.52 -7.84
CA LEU A 192 -1.50 -23.12 -6.73
C LEU A 192 -2.80 -22.35 -6.43
N GLU A 193 -3.35 -22.50 -5.22
CA GLU A 193 -4.70 -22.08 -4.78
C GLU A 193 -5.20 -20.69 -5.27
N ALA A 194 -4.32 -19.71 -5.45
CA ALA A 194 -4.67 -18.38 -5.96
C ALA A 194 -5.05 -18.35 -7.46
N SER A 195 -4.61 -19.32 -8.26
CA SER A 195 -4.88 -19.39 -9.70
C SER A 195 -6.37 -19.61 -10.02
N VAL A 196 -7.09 -20.31 -9.15
CA VAL A 196 -8.53 -20.60 -9.33
C VAL A 196 -9.37 -19.33 -9.23
N ALA A 197 -8.92 -18.34 -8.47
CA ALA A 197 -9.66 -17.10 -8.22
C ALA A 197 -9.35 -15.99 -9.23
N SER A 198 -8.21 -16.09 -9.92
CA SER A 198 -7.63 -14.98 -10.70
C SER A 198 -7.83 -15.16 -12.21
N PRO A 199 -8.25 -14.12 -12.96
CA PRO A 199 -8.42 -14.21 -14.42
C PRO A 199 -7.09 -14.41 -15.15
N PHE A 200 -5.98 -13.94 -14.59
CA PHE A 200 -4.63 -14.17 -15.13
C PHE A 200 -3.80 -14.97 -14.13
N THR A 201 -3.01 -15.92 -14.64
CA THR A 201 -2.05 -16.69 -13.85
C THR A 201 -0.68 -16.64 -14.52
N SER A 202 0.32 -16.15 -13.78
CA SER A 202 1.72 -16.15 -14.19
C SER A 202 2.39 -17.46 -13.80
N LYS A 203 3.15 -18.05 -14.73
CA LYS A 203 3.97 -19.25 -14.47
C LYS A 203 5.25 -18.91 -13.71
N THR A 204 5.70 -17.66 -13.83
CA THR A 204 6.86 -17.17 -13.08
C THR A 204 6.36 -16.45 -11.83
N PRO A 205 6.91 -16.75 -10.64
CA PRO A 205 6.51 -16.10 -9.40
C PRO A 205 7.17 -14.72 -9.30
N SER A 206 6.83 -13.82 -10.21
CA SER A 206 7.48 -12.53 -10.39
C SER A 206 6.46 -11.50 -10.85
N ILE A 207 6.56 -10.27 -10.34
CA ILE A 207 5.69 -9.17 -10.76
C ILE A 207 6.04 -8.61 -12.16
N SER A 208 7.08 -9.14 -12.81
CA SER A 208 7.46 -8.77 -14.18
C SER A 208 6.36 -9.03 -15.22
N CYS A 209 5.38 -9.89 -14.91
CA CYS A 209 4.21 -10.10 -15.75
C CYS A 209 3.26 -8.89 -15.76
N VAL A 210 3.27 -8.04 -14.74
CA VAL A 210 2.32 -6.91 -14.59
C VAL A 210 2.51 -5.86 -15.71
N PRO A 211 3.72 -5.34 -15.98
CA PRO A 211 3.94 -4.44 -17.12
C PRO A 211 3.57 -5.07 -18.47
N ASN A 212 3.84 -6.36 -18.65
CA ASN A 212 3.49 -7.07 -19.88
C ASN A 212 1.98 -7.08 -20.10
N LEU A 213 1.21 -7.45 -19.08
CA LEU A 213 -0.24 -7.47 -19.14
C LEU A 213 -0.83 -6.08 -19.42
N ILE A 214 -0.27 -5.03 -18.83
CA ILE A 214 -0.70 -3.65 -19.09
C ILE A 214 -0.43 -3.25 -20.55
N ARG A 215 0.72 -3.64 -21.12
CA ARG A 215 1.03 -3.36 -22.54
C ARG A 215 0.05 -4.04 -23.48
N GLU A 216 -0.26 -5.31 -23.25
CA GLU A 216 -1.27 -6.04 -24.02
C GLU A 216 -2.67 -5.41 -23.86
N GLY A 217 -3.05 -5.02 -22.63
CA GLY A 217 -4.31 -4.34 -22.36
C GLY A 217 -4.44 -3.00 -23.12
N ARG A 218 -3.37 -2.23 -23.22
CA ARG A 218 -3.35 -0.98 -24.01
C ARG A 218 -3.51 -1.25 -25.50
N ALA A 219 -2.83 -2.26 -26.04
CA ALA A 219 -2.94 -2.64 -27.45
C ALA A 219 -4.35 -3.15 -27.80
N ALA A 220 -4.93 -3.99 -26.93
CA ALA A 220 -6.29 -4.48 -27.08
C ALA A 220 -7.31 -3.33 -27.06
N LEU A 221 -7.19 -2.40 -26.10
CA LEU A 221 -8.08 -1.25 -25.98
C LEU A 221 -8.04 -0.36 -27.23
N MET A 222 -6.85 -0.05 -27.74
CA MET A 222 -6.70 0.73 -28.98
C MET A 222 -7.31 0.01 -30.18
N THR A 223 -7.10 -1.31 -30.28
CA THR A 223 -7.68 -2.12 -31.35
C THR A 223 -9.20 -2.10 -31.30
N SER A 224 -9.80 -2.29 -30.10
CA SER A 224 -11.25 -2.20 -29.92
C SER A 224 -11.79 -0.81 -30.28
N PHE A 225 -11.15 0.27 -29.86
CA PHE A 225 -11.57 1.63 -30.24
C PHE A 225 -11.52 1.86 -31.75
N CYS A 226 -10.50 1.35 -32.44
CA CYS A 226 -10.43 1.42 -33.89
C CYS A 226 -11.58 0.64 -34.53
N VAL A 227 -11.88 -0.57 -34.07
CA VAL A 227 -12.98 -1.39 -34.61
C VAL A 227 -14.33 -0.73 -34.40
N PHE A 228 -14.61 -0.12 -33.24
CA PHE A 228 -15.91 0.53 -32.99
C PHE A 228 -16.07 1.90 -33.65
N LYS A 229 -14.98 2.51 -34.13
CA LYS A 229 -15.04 3.78 -34.87
C LYS A 229 -15.38 3.59 -36.36
N PHE A 230 -15.27 2.37 -36.90
CA PHE A 230 -15.59 2.01 -38.28
C PHE A 230 -16.80 1.08 -38.33
#